data_AF-G5HDR5-F1
#
_entry.id   AF-G5HDR5-F1
#
_cell.length_a   1.000
_cell.length_b   1.000
_cell.length_c   1.000
_cell.angle_alpha   90.00
_cell.angle_beta   90.00
_cell.angle_gamma   90.00
#
_symmetry.space_group_name_H-M   'P 1'
#
loop_
_entity.id
_entity.type
_entity.pdbx_description
1 polymer ?
#
loop_
_entity_poly.entity_id
_entity_poly.type
_entity_poly.pdbx_seq_one_letter_code
_entity_poly.pdbx_strand_id
1 'polypeptide(L)'
;MQDVSYVVLDQEKDRIEKIAVSLFKKIKPLADLLNPMARNHEIDDHFFFFNAPAVIVILAKNQTNGILAAQNMEFVAEAHGLGVLYSGYFTMAANASHKIKNAMSVPRGKRAAMTLVLGYPDVRFYRSVQREKLDVTYK
;
A
#
# COMPACT_ATOMS: atom_id res chain seq x y z
N MET A 1 -23.70 7.19 -6.64
CA MET A 1 -22.84 5.98 -6.54
C MET A 1 -21.70 6.28 -5.58
N GLN A 2 -21.38 5.38 -4.64
CA GLN A 2 -20.37 5.60 -3.61
C GLN A 2 -18.96 5.74 -4.23
N ASP A 3 -18.21 6.76 -3.78
CA ASP A 3 -16.88 7.06 -4.31
C ASP A 3 -15.84 6.00 -3.92
N VAL A 4 -15.81 5.63 -2.65
CA VAL A 4 -14.89 4.60 -2.14
C VAL A 4 -15.41 3.21 -2.47
N SER A 5 -14.51 2.34 -2.93
CA SER A 5 -14.67 0.89 -3.04
C SER A 5 -13.33 0.24 -2.72
N TYR A 6 -13.27 -1.06 -2.52
CA TYR A 6 -11.99 -1.75 -2.25
C TYR A 6 -11.95 -3.11 -2.94
N VAL A 7 -10.74 -3.58 -3.19
CA VAL A 7 -10.44 -4.92 -3.72
C VAL A 7 -9.65 -5.65 -2.64
N VAL A 8 -10.14 -6.81 -2.22
CA VAL A 8 -9.45 -7.68 -1.25
C VAL A 8 -8.64 -8.70 -2.04
N LEU A 9 -7.33 -8.70 -1.85
CA LEU A 9 -6.40 -9.67 -2.43
C LEU A 9 -6.04 -10.69 -1.35
N ASP A 10 -6.74 -11.82 -1.38
CA ASP A 10 -6.46 -12.99 -0.56
C ASP A 10 -5.80 -14.07 -1.45
N GLN A 11 -6.55 -14.60 -2.43
CA GLN A 11 -6.07 -15.68 -3.30
C GLN A 11 -5.13 -15.23 -4.43
N GLU A 12 -5.29 -14.01 -4.93
CA GLU A 12 -4.54 -13.54 -6.12
C GLU A 12 -3.34 -12.64 -5.78
N LYS A 13 -3.02 -12.42 -4.49
CA LYS A 13 -2.01 -11.43 -4.09
C LYS A 13 -0.65 -11.73 -4.74
N ASP A 14 -0.21 -12.99 -4.73
CA ASP A 14 1.12 -13.38 -5.22
C ASP A 14 1.27 -13.20 -6.73
N ARG A 15 0.17 -13.43 -7.47
CA ARG A 15 0.13 -13.17 -8.92
C ARG A 15 0.28 -11.68 -9.20
N ILE A 16 -0.40 -10.84 -8.43
CA ILE A 16 -0.46 -9.39 -8.64
C ILE A 16 0.84 -8.70 -8.17
N GLU A 17 1.23 -8.88 -6.91
CA GLU A 17 2.52 -9.49 -6.58
C GLU A 17 3.70 -9.30 -7.55
N LYS A 18 3.96 -10.43 -8.21
CA LYS A 18 4.96 -10.63 -9.25
C LYS A 18 4.84 -9.64 -10.42
N ILE A 19 3.63 -9.20 -10.78
CA ILE A 19 3.46 -8.19 -11.83
C ILE A 19 4.05 -6.85 -11.37
N ALA A 20 3.81 -6.44 -10.13
CA ALA A 20 4.36 -5.22 -9.55
C ALA A 20 5.89 -5.32 -9.39
N VAL A 21 6.39 -6.45 -8.89
CA VAL A 21 7.84 -6.72 -8.77
C VAL A 21 8.53 -6.65 -10.12
N SER A 22 7.98 -7.28 -11.16
CA SER A 22 8.53 -7.24 -12.51
C SER A 22 8.59 -5.81 -13.07
N LEU A 23 7.59 -4.98 -12.78
CA LEU A 23 7.58 -3.58 -13.19
C LEU A 23 8.68 -2.79 -12.47
N PHE A 24 8.79 -2.94 -11.15
CA PHE A 24 9.77 -2.21 -10.35
C PHE A 24 11.21 -2.65 -10.64
N LYS A 25 11.47 -3.96 -10.82
CA LYS A 25 12.79 -4.49 -11.24
C LYS A 25 13.25 -3.89 -12.58
N LYS A 26 12.33 -3.63 -13.52
CA LYS A 26 12.65 -2.98 -14.80
C LYS A 26 12.99 -1.50 -14.66
N ILE A 27 12.37 -0.81 -13.70
CA ILE A 27 12.59 0.63 -13.47
C ILE A 27 13.80 0.86 -12.54
N LYS A 28 14.15 -0.13 -11.71
CA LYS A 28 15.20 -0.05 -10.69
C LYS A 28 16.54 0.51 -11.23
N PRO A 29 17.10 0.07 -12.36
CA PRO A 29 18.39 0.57 -12.85
C PRO A 29 18.39 2.09 -13.11
N LEU A 30 17.25 2.63 -13.57
CA LEU A 30 17.09 4.07 -13.78
C LEU A 30 16.91 4.81 -12.45
N ALA A 31 16.13 4.23 -11.53
CA ALA A 31 15.91 4.81 -10.21
C ALA A 31 17.19 4.83 -9.36
N ASP A 32 18.03 3.80 -9.47
CA ASP A 32 19.31 3.68 -8.77
C ASP A 32 20.27 4.82 -9.12
N LEU A 33 20.20 5.35 -10.35
CA LEU A 33 21.05 6.47 -10.77
C LEU A 33 20.64 7.80 -10.12
N LEU A 34 19.36 7.95 -9.77
CA LEU A 34 18.77 9.22 -9.34
C LEU A 34 18.43 9.28 -7.85
N ASN A 35 18.27 8.13 -7.20
CA ASN A 35 17.83 8.04 -5.82
C ASN A 35 18.68 7.05 -5.00
N PRO A 36 19.47 7.54 -4.01
CA PRO A 36 20.28 6.66 -3.16
C PRO A 36 19.44 5.69 -2.33
N MET A 37 18.18 6.01 -2.02
CA MET A 37 17.27 5.12 -1.29
C MET A 37 16.90 3.87 -2.12
N ALA A 38 16.80 4.00 -3.44
CA ALA A 38 16.52 2.88 -4.35
C ALA A 38 17.72 1.92 -4.51
N ARG A 39 18.94 2.46 -4.45
CA ARG A 39 20.18 1.67 -4.52
C ARG A 39 20.31 0.71 -3.35
N ASN A 40 19.93 1.16 -2.16
CA ASN A 40 20.15 0.45 -0.90
C ASN A 40 19.05 -0.59 -0.58
N HIS A 41 18.00 -0.69 -1.40
CA HIS A 41 16.92 -1.65 -1.18
C HIS A 41 16.86 -2.65 -2.35
N GLU A 42 17.02 -3.93 -2.01
CA GLU A 42 16.76 -5.00 -2.96
C GLU A 42 15.25 -5.21 -3.13
N ILE A 43 14.84 -5.45 -4.38
CA ILE A 43 13.45 -5.74 -4.72
C ILE A 43 13.33 -7.26 -4.81
N ASP A 44 12.95 -7.89 -3.71
CA ASP A 44 12.65 -9.32 -3.69
C ASP A 44 11.24 -9.61 -4.26
N ASP A 45 10.83 -10.87 -4.20
CA ASP A 45 9.55 -11.31 -4.77
C ASP A 45 8.33 -10.96 -3.89
N HIS A 46 8.56 -10.54 -2.64
CA HIS A 46 7.53 -10.17 -1.65
C HIS A 46 7.67 -8.73 -1.15
N PHE A 47 8.30 -7.89 -1.96
CA PHE A 47 8.72 -6.54 -1.62
C PHE A 47 7.54 -5.62 -1.24
N PHE A 48 6.34 -5.89 -1.75
CA PHE A 48 5.19 -5.00 -1.58
C PHE A 48 4.31 -5.41 -0.41
N PHE A 49 4.16 -6.72 -0.18
CA PHE A 49 3.19 -7.30 0.74
C PHE A 49 3.83 -8.07 1.90
N PHE A 50 5.15 -8.28 1.92
CA PHE A 50 5.89 -8.86 3.05
C PHE A 50 5.29 -10.19 3.54
N ASN A 51 4.85 -11.06 2.61
CA ASN A 51 4.17 -12.32 2.92
C ASN A 51 2.89 -12.19 3.76
N ALA A 52 2.30 -11.00 3.86
CA ALA A 52 1.11 -10.78 4.64
C ALA A 52 -0.08 -11.60 4.12
N PRO A 53 -0.93 -12.17 4.99
CA PRO A 53 -2.02 -13.04 4.58
C PRO A 53 -3.12 -12.33 3.78
N ALA A 54 -3.30 -11.02 3.96
CA ALA A 54 -4.34 -10.27 3.26
C ALA A 54 -3.87 -8.88 2.85
N VAL A 55 -4.37 -8.41 1.70
CA VAL A 55 -4.12 -7.05 1.21
C VAL A 55 -5.43 -6.42 0.76
N ILE A 56 -5.69 -5.18 1.14
CA ILE A 56 -6.86 -4.41 0.73
C ILE A 56 -6.40 -3.21 -0.09
N VAL A 57 -6.78 -3.16 -1.37
CA VAL A 57 -6.53 -2.02 -2.26
C VAL A 57 -7.77 -1.14 -2.28
N ILE A 58 -7.65 0.05 -1.69
CA ILE A 58 -8.75 1.01 -1.59
C ILE A 58 -8.76 1.86 -2.86
N LEU A 59 -9.92 1.92 -3.51
CA LEU A 59 -10.16 2.60 -4.77
C LEU A 59 -11.08 3.80 -4.58
N ALA A 60 -10.70 4.95 -5.12
CA ALA A 60 -11.54 6.15 -5.09
C ALA A 60 -11.32 7.02 -6.33
N LYS A 61 -12.28 7.88 -6.66
CA LYS A 61 -12.09 8.99 -7.60
C LYS A 61 -11.37 10.14 -6.90
N ASN A 62 -11.81 10.50 -5.69
CA ASN A 62 -11.11 11.46 -4.84
C ASN A 62 -10.18 10.71 -3.87
N GLN A 63 -8.87 10.95 -3.99
CA GLN A 63 -7.87 10.28 -3.17
C GLN A 63 -8.08 10.51 -1.67
N THR A 64 -8.50 11.70 -1.25
CA THR A 64 -8.76 12.05 0.15
C THR A 64 -9.82 11.14 0.75
N ASN A 65 -10.92 10.88 0.03
CA ASN A 65 -11.97 9.97 0.50
C ASN A 65 -11.43 8.56 0.72
N GLY A 66 -10.55 8.09 -0.16
CA GLY A 66 -9.92 6.78 -0.03
C GLY A 66 -8.92 6.71 1.13
N ILE A 67 -8.14 7.77 1.38
CA ILE A 67 -7.19 7.82 2.52
C ILE A 67 -7.94 7.89 3.86
N LEU A 68 -9.01 8.68 3.96
CA LEU A 68 -9.86 8.72 5.15
C LEU A 68 -10.49 7.35 5.45
N ALA A 69 -10.94 6.64 4.40
CA ALA A 69 -11.40 5.27 4.54
C ALA A 69 -10.27 4.32 4.99
N ALA A 70 -9.06 4.48 4.45
CA ALA A 70 -7.90 3.69 4.84
C ALA A 70 -7.56 3.83 6.33
N GLN A 71 -7.56 5.06 6.84
CA GLN A 71 -7.30 5.35 8.25
C GLN A 71 -8.37 4.72 9.16
N ASN A 72 -9.65 4.81 8.79
CA ASN A 72 -10.71 4.17 9.56
C ASN A 72 -10.58 2.63 9.54
N MET A 73 -10.23 2.04 8.39
CA MET A 73 -10.00 0.59 8.28
C MET A 73 -8.78 0.14 9.11
N GLU A 74 -7.72 0.94 9.15
CA GLU A 74 -6.55 0.70 10.00
C GLU A 74 -6.95 0.69 11.48
N PHE A 75 -7.73 1.66 11.96
CA PHE A 75 -8.20 1.68 13.35
C PHE A 75 -9.05 0.47 13.70
N VAL A 76 -9.94 0.04 12.80
CA VAL A 76 -10.72 -1.20 13.02
C VAL A 76 -9.82 -2.42 13.06
N ALA A 77 -8.85 -2.53 12.15
CA ALA A 77 -7.90 -3.64 12.13
C ALA A 77 -7.07 -3.71 13.42
N GLU A 78 -6.56 -2.57 13.90
CA GLU A 78 -5.80 -2.48 15.15
C GLU A 78 -6.65 -2.88 16.36
N ALA A 79 -7.91 -2.41 16.42
CA ALA A 79 -8.85 -2.77 17.47
C ALA A 79 -9.15 -4.30 17.51
N HIS A 80 -8.96 -5.00 16.39
CA HIS A 80 -9.07 -6.44 16.27
C HIS A 80 -7.72 -7.19 16.41
N GLY A 81 -6.66 -6.50 16.80
CA GLY A 81 -5.33 -7.07 17.04
C GLY A 81 -4.53 -7.36 15.77
N LEU A 82 -4.92 -6.79 14.62
CA LEU A 82 -4.17 -6.88 13.37
C LEU A 82 -3.15 -5.75 13.27
N GLY A 83 -2.01 -6.05 12.63
CA GLY A 83 -1.07 -5.05 12.15
C GLY A 83 -1.44 -4.62 10.74
N VAL A 84 -1.20 -3.35 10.42
CA VAL A 84 -1.45 -2.77 9.09
C VAL A 84 -0.22 -2.02 8.62
N LEU A 85 0.17 -2.26 7.37
CA LEU A 85 1.18 -1.49 6.66
C LEU A 85 0.55 -0.78 5.46
N TYR A 86 0.86 0.50 5.31
CA TYR A 86 0.49 1.29 4.14
C TYR A 86 1.52 1.08 3.04
N SER A 87 1.20 0.24 2.05
CA SER A 87 2.07 -0.02 0.91
C SER A 87 1.94 1.08 -0.14
N GLY A 88 2.67 2.17 0.07
CA GLY A 88 2.77 3.27 -0.89
C GLY A 88 3.35 2.83 -2.23
N TYR A 89 4.35 1.96 -2.22
CA TYR A 89 4.97 1.43 -3.43
C TYR A 89 3.99 0.62 -4.29
N PHE A 90 3.17 -0.25 -3.68
CA PHE A 90 2.17 -0.98 -4.45
C PHE A 90 1.08 -0.06 -4.97
N THR A 91 0.67 0.93 -4.17
CA THR A 91 -0.28 1.97 -4.61
C THR A 91 0.24 2.71 -5.85
N MET A 92 1.53 3.04 -5.88
CA MET A 92 2.18 3.61 -7.07
C MET A 92 2.17 2.63 -8.25
N ALA A 93 2.56 1.37 -8.02
CA ALA A 93 2.58 0.33 -9.06
C ALA A 93 1.20 0.11 -9.70
N ALA A 94 0.17 -0.01 -8.86
CA ALA A 94 -1.23 -0.16 -9.26
C ALA A 94 -1.70 1.03 -10.10
N ASN A 95 -1.30 2.25 -9.76
CA ASN A 95 -1.69 3.44 -10.50
C ASN A 95 -0.92 3.64 -11.80
N ALA A 96 0.31 3.14 -11.90
CA ALA A 96 1.17 3.22 -13.08
C ALA A 96 0.87 2.10 -14.11
N SER A 97 0.47 0.91 -13.65
CA SER A 97 0.33 -0.26 -14.52
C SER A 97 -1.13 -0.55 -14.90
N HIS A 98 -1.44 -0.45 -16.20
CA HIS A 98 -2.73 -0.92 -16.73
C HIS A 98 -2.95 -2.41 -16.48
N LYS A 99 -1.90 -3.23 -16.52
CA LYS A 99 -1.98 -4.67 -16.25
C LYS A 99 -2.45 -4.96 -14.83
N ILE A 100 -1.95 -4.21 -13.84
CA ILE A 100 -2.36 -4.36 -12.43
C ILE A 100 -3.80 -3.86 -12.23
N LYS A 101 -4.17 -2.71 -12.81
CA LYS A 101 -5.56 -2.21 -12.74
C LYS A 101 -6.56 -3.20 -13.33
N ASN A 102 -6.23 -3.79 -14.48
CA ASN A 102 -7.10 -4.78 -15.12
C ASN A 102 -7.18 -6.07 -14.31
N ALA A 103 -6.06 -6.52 -13.73
CA ALA A 103 -6.06 -7.70 -12.85
C ALA A 103 -6.95 -7.51 -11.62
N MET A 104 -7.00 -6.29 -11.06
CA MET A 104 -7.86 -5.94 -9.93
C MET A 104 -9.26 -5.45 -10.37
N SER A 105 -9.59 -5.47 -11.66
CA SER A 105 -10.86 -4.95 -12.20
C SER A 105 -11.22 -3.54 -11.73
N VAL A 106 -10.24 -2.63 -11.66
CA VAL A 106 -10.45 -1.26 -11.15
C VAL A 106 -11.50 -0.52 -12.01
N PRO A 107 -12.60 0.00 -11.42
CA PRO A 107 -13.63 0.71 -12.18
C PRO A 107 -13.11 1.96 -12.89
N ARG A 108 -13.68 2.28 -14.05
CA ARG A 108 -13.30 3.47 -14.82
C ARG A 108 -13.43 4.74 -13.99
N GLY A 109 -12.38 5.57 -14.02
CA GLY A 109 -12.31 6.84 -13.29
C GLY A 109 -11.89 6.72 -11.82
N LYS A 110 -11.80 5.50 -11.26
CA LYS A 110 -11.18 5.27 -9.95
C LYS A 110 -9.69 4.96 -10.09
N ARG A 111 -8.96 5.21 -9.01
CA ARG A 111 -7.53 4.90 -8.85
C ARG A 111 -7.30 4.27 -7.49
N ALA A 112 -6.18 3.59 -7.31
CA ALA A 112 -5.78 3.11 -5.98
C ALA A 112 -5.44 4.34 -5.12
N ALA A 113 -6.23 4.59 -4.08
CA ALA A 113 -5.98 5.67 -3.13
C ALA A 113 -4.92 5.25 -2.11
N MET A 114 -5.03 4.02 -1.60
CA MET A 114 -4.07 3.41 -0.68
C MET A 114 -4.17 1.88 -0.73
N THR A 115 -3.07 1.21 -0.39
CA THR A 115 -3.02 -0.26 -0.24
C THR A 115 -2.67 -0.57 1.20
N LEU A 116 -3.56 -1.27 1.89
CA LEU A 116 -3.35 -1.78 3.24
C LEU A 116 -2.89 -3.22 3.15
N VAL A 117 -1.78 -3.54 3.80
CA VAL A 117 -1.23 -4.88 3.93
C VAL A 117 -1.48 -5.31 5.37
N LEU A 118 -2.24 -6.38 5.57
CA LEU A 118 -2.78 -6.77 6.88
C LEU A 118 -2.30 -8.16 7.29
N GLY A 119 -2.03 -8.33 8.58
CA GLY A 119 -1.70 -9.62 9.17
C GLY A 119 -1.66 -9.56 10.69
N TYR A 120 -1.50 -10.71 11.33
CA TYR A 120 -1.24 -10.73 12.77
C TYR A 120 0.21 -10.30 13.03
N PRO A 121 0.46 -9.36 13.96
CA PRO A 121 1.82 -8.96 14.29
C PRO A 121 2.60 -10.11 14.92
N ASP A 122 3.78 -10.40 14.37
CA ASP A 122 4.73 -11.38 14.94
C ASP A 122 5.58 -10.79 16.07
N VAL A 123 5.62 -9.45 16.15
CA VAL A 123 6.39 -8.71 17.15
C VAL A 123 5.49 -7.74 17.90
N ARG A 124 5.64 -7.69 19.22
CA ARG A 124 4.96 -6.72 20.08
C ARG A 124 5.87 -5.54 20.38
N PHE A 125 5.45 -4.34 19.96
CA PHE A 125 6.15 -3.10 20.31
C PHE A 125 5.65 -2.58 21.66
N TYR A 126 6.58 -2.30 22.58
CA TYR A 126 6.26 -1.75 23.91
C TYR A 126 6.28 -0.21 23.96
N ARG A 127 6.70 0.43 22.86
CA ARG A 127 6.77 1.88 22.72
C ARG A 127 6.28 2.28 21.33
N SER A 128 5.66 3.46 21.23
CA SER A 128 5.34 4.08 19.96
C SER A 128 6.60 4.57 19.24
N VAL A 129 6.46 4.85 17.94
CA VAL A 129 7.53 5.45 17.13
C VAL A 129 7.80 6.87 17.65
N GLN A 130 9.06 7.22 17.84
CA GLN A 130 9.45 8.60 18.17
C GLN A 130 9.11 9.51 17.00
N ARG A 131 8.32 10.55 17.25
CA ARG A 131 7.96 11.58 16.27
C ARG A 131 8.67 12.89 16.64
N GLU A 132 8.98 13.70 15.63
CA GLU A 132 9.45 15.06 15.83
C GLU A 132 8.46 15.89 16.65
N LYS A 133 8.94 16.96 17.30
CA LYS A 133 8.08 17.85 18.07
C LYS A 133 7.00 18.46 17.17
N LEU A 134 5.79 18.59 17.71
CA LEU A 134 4.68 19.23 16.99
C LEU A 134 4.99 20.70 16.75
N ASP A 135 4.85 21.14 15.50
CA ASP A 135 4.85 22.55 15.13
C ASP A 135 3.42 23.10 15.27
N VAL A 136 3.15 23.83 16.35
CA VAL A 136 1.80 24.30 16.70
C VAL A 136 1.81 25.83 16.82
N THR A 137 0.95 26.49 16.04
CA THR A 137 0.68 27.93 16.17
C THR A 137 -0.72 28.14 16.74
N TYR A 138 -0.80 28.79 17.90
CA TYR A 138 -2.05 29.29 18.46
C TYR A 138 -2.25 30.73 17.98
N LYS A 139 -3.44 31.04 17.46
CA LYS A 139 -3.87 32.40 17.11
C LYS A 139 -5.13 32.74 17.89
#